data_AF-A0A2V0PJU2-F1
#
_entry.id   AF-A0A2V0PJU2-F1
#
_cell.length_a   1.000
_cell.length_b   1.000
_cell.length_c   1.000
_cell.angle_alpha   90.00
_cell.angle_beta   90.00
_cell.angle_gamma   90.00
#
_symmetry.space_group_name_H-M   'P 1'
#
loop_
_entity.id
_entity.type
_entity.pdbx_description
1 polymer ?
#
loop_
_entity_poly.entity_id
_entity_poly.type
_entity_poly.pdbx_seq_one_letter_code
_entity_poly.pdbx_strand_id
1 'polypeptide(L)'
;MRAAATAGEIVREVLASPERSKLDPGSDREFYAFPRLVKHVDEGFTSQVTELYRQRIPQDAVVLDLCSSWVSHLPPGEKYKEVIGHGMNAQELAKNPQLDRFFVRDLNREPREWALADASVDAVVCCVSVQYLQQPEQVFAEVYRVLKPGGVAIFTFSNRMFWDKG
;
A
#
# COMPACT_ATOMS: atom_id res chain seq x y z
N MET A 1 23.72 28.49 -0.88
CA MET A 1 22.26 28.29 -1.04
C MET A 1 22.06 26.81 -1.32
N ARG A 2 21.56 26.00 -0.36
CA ARG A 2 21.21 24.59 -0.65
C ARG A 2 19.96 24.59 -1.52
N ALA A 3 19.96 23.82 -2.61
CA ALA A 3 18.76 23.58 -3.39
C ALA A 3 17.67 23.02 -2.47
N ALA A 4 16.42 23.44 -2.67
CA ALA A 4 15.30 22.85 -1.96
C ALA A 4 15.25 21.36 -2.32
N ALA A 5 15.30 20.49 -1.30
CA ALA A 5 15.08 19.06 -1.46
C ALA A 5 13.74 18.85 -2.17
N THR A 6 13.74 18.10 -3.27
CA THR A 6 12.49 17.67 -3.92
C THR A 6 11.72 16.80 -2.93
N ALA A 7 10.40 16.99 -2.80
CA ALA A 7 9.58 16.15 -1.94
C ALA A 7 9.81 14.66 -2.27
N GLY A 8 10.10 13.85 -1.26
CA GLY A 8 10.43 12.42 -1.45
C GLY A 8 11.91 12.13 -1.72
N GLU A 9 12.83 13.07 -1.49
CA GLU A 9 14.27 12.76 -1.53
C GLU A 9 14.63 11.68 -0.48
N ILE A 10 15.24 10.58 -0.94
CA ILE A 10 15.68 9.48 -0.08
C ILE A 10 16.98 9.90 0.61
N VAL A 11 16.92 10.11 1.92
CA VAL A 11 18.08 10.54 2.72
C VAL A 11 18.91 9.38 3.26
N ARG A 12 18.38 8.16 3.23
CA ARG A 12 19.04 6.94 3.71
C ARG A 12 18.41 5.69 3.10
N GLU A 13 19.25 4.77 2.66
CA GLU A 13 18.85 3.39 2.38
C GLU A 13 18.86 2.56 3.67
N VAL A 14 17.83 1.75 3.86
CA VAL A 14 17.64 0.88 5.03
C VAL A 14 17.92 -0.59 4.72
N LEU A 15 17.91 -0.98 3.44
CA LEU A 15 18.29 -2.32 2.98
C LEU A 15 19.56 -2.28 2.12
N ALA A 16 20.54 -3.13 2.44
CA ALA A 16 21.66 -3.43 1.56
C ALA A 16 21.21 -4.29 0.38
N SER A 17 21.96 -4.30 -0.73
CA SER A 17 21.57 -5.03 -1.94
C SER A 17 21.19 -6.51 -1.73
N PRO A 18 21.89 -7.30 -0.88
CA PRO A 18 21.49 -8.69 -0.62
C PRO A 18 20.17 -8.82 0.15
N GLU A 19 19.81 -7.84 0.97
CA GLU A 19 18.59 -7.85 1.80
C GLU A 19 17.33 -7.48 1.00
N ARG A 20 17.49 -7.04 -0.25
CA ARG A 20 16.39 -6.74 -1.18
C ARG A 20 15.91 -7.97 -1.95
N SER A 21 16.64 -9.08 -1.88
CA SER A 21 16.27 -10.33 -2.54
C SER A 21 15.24 -11.11 -1.73
N LYS A 22 14.31 -11.76 -2.43
CA LYS A 22 13.41 -12.76 -1.83
C LYS A 22 14.13 -14.09 -1.67
N LEU A 23 13.61 -14.97 -0.81
CA LEU A 23 14.14 -16.33 -0.68
C LEU A 23 13.70 -17.18 -1.89
N ASP A 24 12.53 -16.91 -2.45
CA ASP A 24 12.02 -17.41 -3.73
C ASP A 24 12.21 -16.34 -4.83
N PRO A 25 13.06 -16.61 -5.84
CA PRO A 25 13.26 -15.72 -6.98
C PRO A 25 12.08 -15.71 -7.97
N GLY A 26 11.01 -16.45 -7.69
CA GLY A 26 9.80 -16.53 -8.48
C GLY A 26 9.17 -15.17 -8.82
N SER A 27 8.48 -15.12 -9.95
CA SER A 27 7.85 -13.89 -10.44
C SER A 27 6.61 -13.54 -9.61
N ASP A 28 6.62 -12.37 -8.95
CA ASP A 28 5.43 -11.81 -8.29
C ASP A 28 4.22 -11.81 -9.23
N ARG A 29 4.46 -11.45 -10.50
CA ARG A 29 3.43 -11.40 -11.52
C ARG A 29 2.76 -12.76 -11.73
N GLU A 30 3.52 -13.85 -11.70
CA GLU A 30 2.98 -15.20 -11.82
C GLU A 30 2.29 -15.64 -10.52
N PHE A 31 2.85 -15.25 -9.37
CA PHE A 31 2.28 -15.54 -8.05
C PHE A 31 0.90 -14.88 -7.85
N TYR A 32 0.74 -13.63 -8.30
CA TYR A 32 -0.52 -12.85 -8.22
C TYR A 32 -1.40 -12.97 -9.48
N ALA A 33 -1.01 -13.75 -10.50
CA ALA A 33 -1.80 -13.92 -11.72
C ALA A 33 -3.16 -14.61 -11.47
N PHE A 34 -3.25 -15.44 -10.42
CA PHE A 34 -4.46 -16.16 -10.05
C PHE A 34 -5.08 -15.56 -8.79
N PRO A 35 -6.39 -15.19 -8.81
CA PRO A 35 -7.06 -14.60 -7.66
C PRO A 35 -7.00 -15.51 -6.43
N ARG A 36 -6.46 -15.00 -5.33
CA ARG A 36 -6.41 -15.74 -4.06
C ARG A 36 -7.38 -15.07 -3.08
N LEU A 37 -8.65 -15.47 -3.17
CA LEU A 37 -9.74 -14.96 -2.34
C LEU A 37 -9.70 -15.51 -0.90
N VAL A 38 -8.55 -15.49 -0.25
CA VAL A 38 -8.40 -15.97 1.13
C VAL A 38 -8.24 -14.77 2.05
N LYS A 39 -9.07 -14.69 3.09
CA LYS A 39 -8.87 -13.73 4.19
C LYS A 39 -7.64 -14.18 4.98
N HIS A 40 -6.47 -13.68 4.60
CA HIS A 40 -5.18 -14.15 5.11
C HIS A 40 -4.86 -13.65 6.54
N VAL A 41 -5.78 -12.98 7.22
CA VAL A 41 -5.63 -12.49 8.60
C VAL A 41 -6.87 -12.85 9.42
N ASP A 42 -6.69 -13.13 10.71
CA ASP A 42 -7.83 -13.47 11.58
C ASP A 42 -8.76 -12.26 11.81
N GLU A 43 -9.99 -12.55 12.25
CA GLU A 43 -11.01 -11.51 12.45
C GLU A 43 -10.58 -10.48 13.50
N GLY A 44 -9.84 -10.89 14.53
CA GLY A 44 -9.34 -10.01 15.58
C GLY A 44 -8.33 -8.98 15.06
N PHE A 45 -7.40 -9.40 14.18
CA PHE A 45 -6.50 -8.47 13.50
C PHE A 45 -7.27 -7.53 12.58
N THR A 46 -8.21 -8.07 11.80
CA THR A 46 -9.02 -7.27 10.87
C THR A 46 -9.79 -6.18 11.61
N SER A 47 -10.46 -6.51 12.72
CA SER A 47 -11.20 -5.56 13.54
C SER A 47 -10.31 -4.45 14.11
N GLN A 48 -9.08 -4.78 14.54
CA GLN A 48 -8.14 -3.79 15.04
C GLN A 48 -7.66 -2.83 13.95
N VAL A 49 -7.37 -3.35 12.75
CA VAL A 49 -7.01 -2.52 11.58
C VAL A 49 -8.17 -1.62 11.18
N THR A 50 -9.39 -2.16 11.12
CA THR A 50 -10.58 -1.37 10.81
C THR A 50 -10.80 -0.25 11.84
N GLU A 51 -10.68 -0.54 13.13
CA GLU A 51 -10.84 0.47 14.18
C GLU A 51 -9.73 1.52 14.14
N LEU A 52 -8.49 1.12 13.87
CA LEU A 52 -7.38 2.04 13.68
C LEU A 52 -7.66 3.01 12.51
N TYR A 53 -8.15 2.50 11.37
CA TYR A 53 -8.50 3.33 10.23
C TYR A 53 -9.63 4.30 10.56
N ARG A 54 -10.66 3.85 11.28
CA ARG A 54 -11.76 4.72 11.76
C ARG A 54 -11.25 5.89 12.61
N GLN A 55 -10.28 5.64 13.50
CA GLN A 55 -9.75 6.65 14.41
C GLN A 55 -8.78 7.64 13.75
N ARG A 56 -8.12 7.23 12.66
CA ARG A 56 -6.96 7.96 12.11
C ARG A 56 -7.22 8.59 10.76
N ILE A 57 -8.13 8.04 9.96
CA ILE A 57 -8.45 8.57 8.63
C ILE A 57 -9.59 9.58 8.80
N PRO A 58 -9.41 10.85 8.36
CA PRO A 58 -10.49 11.83 8.37
C PRO A 58 -11.70 11.36 7.55
N GLN A 59 -12.89 11.79 7.95
CA GLN A 59 -14.07 11.70 7.08
C GLN A 59 -13.85 12.53 5.82
N ASP A 60 -14.49 12.13 4.71
CA ASP A 60 -14.33 12.78 3.39
C ASP A 60 -12.87 12.85 2.88
N ALA A 61 -11.99 11.98 3.40
CA ALA A 61 -10.61 11.85 2.93
C ALA A 61 -10.53 11.26 1.52
N VAL A 62 -9.46 11.60 0.79
CA VAL A 62 -8.95 10.81 -0.34
C VAL A 62 -7.97 9.79 0.21
N VAL A 63 -8.29 8.50 0.09
CA VAL A 63 -7.52 7.38 0.64
C VAL A 63 -6.84 6.61 -0.47
N LEU A 64 -5.54 6.33 -0.32
CA LEU A 64 -4.80 5.39 -1.17
C LEU A 64 -4.55 4.09 -0.41
N ASP A 65 -5.10 2.98 -0.89
CA ASP A 65 -4.87 1.63 -0.37
C ASP A 65 -3.82 0.89 -1.18
N LEU A 66 -2.60 0.83 -0.64
CA LEU A 66 -1.45 0.18 -1.27
C LEU A 66 -1.44 -1.33 -1.04
N CYS A 67 -1.20 -2.06 -2.13
CA CYS A 67 -1.21 -3.52 -2.14
C CYS A 67 -2.60 -4.08 -1.79
N SER A 68 -3.64 -3.32 -2.17
CA SER A 68 -5.04 -3.73 -2.11
C SER A 68 -5.29 -4.97 -2.96
N SER A 69 -6.30 -5.71 -2.55
CA SER A 69 -6.92 -6.79 -3.32
C SER A 69 -8.43 -6.49 -3.40
N TRP A 70 -9.27 -7.52 -3.29
CA TRP A 70 -10.74 -7.41 -3.28
C TRP A 70 -11.34 -6.89 -1.96
N VAL A 71 -10.52 -6.60 -0.93
CA VAL A 71 -10.92 -6.02 0.37
C VAL A 71 -9.86 -5.01 0.85
N SER A 72 -10.29 -3.84 1.33
CA SER A 72 -9.42 -2.76 1.84
C SER A 72 -9.39 -2.62 3.37
N HIS A 73 -10.24 -3.36 4.09
CA HIS A 73 -10.42 -3.30 5.55
C HIS A 73 -10.82 -1.92 6.11
N LEU A 74 -11.20 -0.98 5.23
CA LEU A 74 -11.73 0.32 5.61
C LEU A 74 -13.05 0.14 6.38
N PRO A 75 -13.37 1.02 7.35
CA PRO A 75 -14.55 0.86 8.17
C PRO A 75 -15.84 0.87 7.34
N PRO A 76 -16.74 -0.11 7.54
CA PRO A 76 -18.00 -0.12 6.82
C PRO A 76 -18.85 1.09 7.22
N GLY A 77 -19.49 1.72 6.23
CA GLY A 77 -20.41 2.84 6.43
C GLY A 77 -19.75 4.22 6.53
N GLU A 78 -18.41 4.30 6.61
CA GLU A 78 -17.70 5.59 6.49
C GLU A 78 -17.76 6.08 5.04
N LYS A 79 -17.92 7.39 4.88
CA LYS A 79 -17.89 8.05 3.58
C LYS A 79 -16.54 8.73 3.39
N TYR A 80 -15.78 8.20 2.44
CA TYR A 80 -14.59 8.86 1.91
C TYR A 80 -14.95 9.64 0.66
N LYS A 81 -14.15 10.66 0.36
CA LYS A 81 -14.33 11.43 -0.88
C LYS A 81 -13.91 10.60 -2.09
N GLU A 82 -12.85 9.81 -1.94
CA GLU A 82 -12.37 8.88 -2.94
C GLU A 82 -11.49 7.81 -2.28
N VAL A 83 -11.62 6.56 -2.70
CA VAL A 83 -10.73 5.46 -2.34
C VAL A 83 -10.05 4.92 -3.59
N ILE A 84 -8.73 5.05 -3.63
CA ILE A 84 -7.87 4.66 -4.73
C ILE A 84 -7.14 3.38 -4.33
N GLY A 85 -7.34 2.30 -5.07
CA GLY A 85 -6.61 1.06 -4.86
C GLY A 85 -5.34 0.96 -5.69
N HIS A 86 -4.31 0.35 -5.14
CA HIS A 86 -3.14 -0.11 -5.87
C HIS A 86 -2.92 -1.59 -5.63
N GLY A 87 -2.66 -2.37 -6.68
CA GLY A 87 -2.33 -3.79 -6.55
C GLY A 87 -1.76 -4.40 -7.82
N MET A 88 -1.55 -5.72 -7.80
CA MET A 88 -0.95 -6.49 -8.91
C MET A 88 -1.97 -7.19 -9.80
N ASN A 89 -3.24 -7.28 -9.37
CA ASN A 89 -4.28 -8.02 -10.07
C ASN A 89 -5.52 -7.14 -10.30
N ALA A 90 -5.74 -6.75 -11.56
CA ALA A 90 -6.88 -5.91 -11.94
C ALA A 90 -8.24 -6.55 -11.61
N GLN A 91 -8.36 -7.88 -11.66
CA GLN A 91 -9.62 -8.59 -11.41
C GLN A 91 -9.97 -8.59 -9.91
N GLU A 92 -8.98 -8.69 -9.04
CA GLU A 92 -9.19 -8.57 -7.59
C GLU A 92 -9.59 -7.14 -7.22
N LEU A 93 -8.87 -6.15 -7.74
CA LEU A 93 -9.16 -4.73 -7.50
C LEU A 93 -10.56 -4.35 -7.99
N ALA A 94 -10.96 -4.81 -9.19
CA ALA A 94 -12.30 -4.57 -9.73
C ALA A 94 -13.43 -5.22 -8.91
N LYS A 95 -13.12 -6.21 -8.06
CA LYS A 95 -14.09 -6.84 -7.15
C LYS A 95 -14.16 -6.17 -5.79
N ASN A 96 -13.30 -5.20 -5.50
CA ASN A 96 -13.29 -4.51 -4.22
C ASN A 96 -14.42 -3.45 -4.19
N PRO A 97 -15.47 -3.64 -3.38
CA PRO A 97 -16.59 -2.71 -3.35
C PRO A 97 -16.27 -1.38 -2.65
N GLN A 98 -15.09 -1.26 -2.01
CA GLN A 98 -14.66 -0.05 -1.30
C GLN A 98 -13.81 0.87 -2.16
N LEU A 99 -13.43 0.48 -3.39
CA LEU A 99 -12.61 1.30 -4.29
C LEU A 99 -13.47 2.09 -5.27
N ASP A 100 -13.15 3.37 -5.47
CA ASP A 100 -13.72 4.20 -6.53
C ASP A 100 -12.95 4.04 -7.85
N ARG A 101 -11.63 3.85 -7.75
CA ARG A 101 -10.76 3.50 -8.89
C ARG A 101 -9.51 2.79 -8.41
N PHE A 102 -8.74 2.25 -9.36
CA PHE A 102 -7.46 1.62 -9.06
C PHE A 102 -6.44 1.79 -10.17
N PHE A 103 -5.17 1.55 -9.84
CA PHE A 103 -4.10 1.35 -10.81
C PHE A 103 -3.32 0.07 -10.49
N VAL A 104 -2.80 -0.57 -11.54
CA VAL A 104 -2.02 -1.80 -11.42
C VAL A 104 -0.55 -1.48 -11.65
N ARG A 105 0.30 -1.86 -10.70
CA ARG A 105 1.75 -1.66 -10.82
C ARG A 105 2.54 -2.65 -9.96
N ASP A 106 3.67 -3.10 -10.49
CA ASP A 106 4.64 -3.87 -9.72
C ASP A 106 5.60 -2.92 -9.01
N LEU A 107 5.39 -2.68 -7.72
CA LEU A 107 6.27 -1.79 -6.95
C LEU A 107 7.67 -2.35 -6.73
N ASN A 108 7.92 -3.65 -6.96
CA ASN A 108 9.27 -4.21 -6.90
C ASN A 108 10.04 -3.98 -8.19
N ARG A 109 9.35 -3.73 -9.30
CA ARG A 109 9.95 -3.42 -10.62
C ARG A 109 9.91 -1.93 -10.94
N GLU A 110 8.80 -1.29 -10.64
CA GLU A 110 8.47 0.08 -10.97
C GLU A 110 7.98 0.83 -9.70
N PRO A 111 8.85 1.05 -8.70
CA PRO A 111 8.46 1.63 -7.41
C PRO A 111 8.02 3.11 -7.48
N ARG A 112 8.33 3.82 -8.58
CA ARG A 112 8.16 5.28 -8.72
C ARG A 112 7.17 5.67 -9.82
N GLU A 113 6.89 6.96 -9.93
CA GLU A 113 6.07 7.58 -11.01
C GLU A 113 4.60 7.17 -10.99
N TRP A 114 4.01 7.04 -9.80
CA TRP A 114 2.61 6.66 -9.67
C TRP A 114 1.71 7.67 -10.40
N ALA A 115 0.63 7.20 -11.00
CA ALA A 115 -0.35 8.01 -11.72
C ALA A 115 -1.25 8.81 -10.74
N LEU A 116 -0.59 9.57 -9.86
CA LEU A 116 -1.15 10.39 -8.78
C LEU A 116 -0.35 11.68 -8.70
N ALA A 117 -1.06 12.80 -8.54
CA ALA A 117 -0.45 14.10 -8.38
C ALA A 117 0.21 14.24 -7.00
N ASP A 118 1.17 15.15 -6.89
CA ASP A 118 1.77 15.54 -5.62
C ASP A 118 0.70 16.09 -4.68
N ALA A 119 0.83 15.78 -3.38
CA ALA A 119 -0.09 16.26 -2.34
C ALA A 119 -1.59 16.07 -2.70
N SER A 120 -1.96 14.92 -3.25
CA SER A 120 -3.31 14.61 -3.72
C SER A 120 -4.13 13.75 -2.77
N VAL A 121 -3.49 13.00 -1.86
CA VAL A 121 -4.18 12.08 -0.93
C VAL A 121 -4.06 12.52 0.52
N ASP A 122 -5.10 12.27 1.32
CA ASP A 122 -5.17 12.60 2.75
C ASP A 122 -4.65 11.44 3.62
N ALA A 123 -4.82 10.21 3.16
CA ALA A 123 -4.33 9.02 3.84
C ALA A 123 -3.76 7.99 2.86
N VAL A 124 -2.67 7.34 3.27
CA VAL A 124 -2.13 6.14 2.62
C VAL A 124 -2.20 4.99 3.62
N VAL A 125 -2.79 3.87 3.22
CA VAL A 125 -2.85 2.65 4.03
C VAL A 125 -2.15 1.50 3.31
N CYS A 126 -1.52 0.60 4.06
CA CYS A 126 -0.97 -0.64 3.51
C CYS A 126 -1.06 -1.74 4.56
N CYS A 127 -1.93 -2.72 4.31
CA CYS A 127 -2.20 -3.82 5.23
C CYS A 127 -1.36 -5.05 4.87
N VAL A 128 -0.53 -5.53 5.80
CA VAL A 128 0.22 -6.82 5.72
C VAL A 128 1.02 -7.05 4.43
N SER A 129 1.50 -5.96 3.80
CA SER A 129 2.14 -6.05 2.48
C SER A 129 3.50 -5.35 2.37
N VAL A 130 3.75 -4.32 3.17
CA VAL A 130 4.99 -3.52 3.10
C VAL A 130 6.27 -4.35 3.32
N GLN A 131 6.19 -5.45 4.08
CA GLN A 131 7.29 -6.39 4.31
C GLN A 131 7.77 -7.15 3.06
N TYR A 132 7.03 -7.07 1.95
CA TYR A 132 7.37 -7.73 0.67
C TYR A 132 7.98 -6.77 -0.35
N LEU A 133 8.16 -5.50 0.00
CA LEU A 133 8.78 -4.51 -0.87
C LEU A 133 10.31 -4.67 -0.87
N GLN A 134 10.89 -4.80 -2.06
CA GLN A 134 12.33 -4.84 -2.28
C GLN A 134 12.95 -3.43 -2.35
N GLN A 135 12.12 -2.43 -2.65
CA GLN A 135 12.51 -1.01 -2.78
C GLN A 135 11.65 -0.12 -1.87
N PRO A 136 11.57 -0.41 -0.55
CA PRO A 136 10.66 0.30 0.36
C PRO A 136 10.95 1.81 0.41
N GLU A 137 12.21 2.23 0.28
CA GLU A 137 12.58 3.64 0.32
C GLU A 137 12.03 4.42 -0.87
N GLN A 138 12.04 3.80 -2.07
CA GLN A 138 11.47 4.41 -3.27
C GLN A 138 9.93 4.46 -3.21
N VAL A 139 9.31 3.42 -2.64
CA VAL A 139 7.87 3.42 -2.40
C VAL A 139 7.49 4.49 -1.37
N PHE A 140 8.23 4.62 -0.27
CA PHE A 140 7.97 5.64 0.74
C PHE A 140 8.23 7.07 0.24
N ALA A 141 9.19 7.24 -0.68
CA ALA A 141 9.36 8.51 -1.38
C ALA A 141 8.09 8.91 -2.16
N GLU A 142 7.48 7.97 -2.89
CA GLU A 142 6.20 8.22 -3.58
C GLU A 142 5.04 8.43 -2.60
N VAL A 143 4.96 7.64 -1.51
CA VAL A 143 3.97 7.87 -0.44
C VAL A 143 4.06 9.29 0.08
N TYR A 144 5.27 9.76 0.38
CA TYR A 144 5.51 11.12 0.83
C TYR A 144 5.12 12.15 -0.23
N ARG A 145 5.45 11.91 -1.51
CA ARG A 145 5.12 12.80 -2.63
C ARG A 145 3.61 12.99 -2.78
N VAL A 146 2.84 11.90 -2.74
CA VAL A 146 1.39 11.96 -2.97
C VAL A 146 0.61 12.44 -1.75
N LEU A 147 1.15 12.30 -0.54
CA LEU A 147 0.50 12.75 0.69
C LEU A 147 0.43 14.28 0.77
N LYS A 148 -0.74 14.79 1.13
CA LYS A 148 -0.90 16.20 1.51
C LYS A 148 -0.08 16.50 2.79
N PRO A 149 0.38 17.75 2.96
CA PRO A 149 0.92 18.19 4.24
C PRO A 149 -0.07 17.90 5.39
N GLY A 150 0.38 17.18 6.41
CA GLY A 150 -0.46 16.75 7.53
C GLY A 150 -1.29 15.48 7.29
N GLY A 151 -1.20 14.87 6.11
CA GLY A 151 -1.79 13.57 5.82
C GLY A 151 -1.13 12.44 6.60
N VAL A 152 -1.80 11.28 6.66
CA VAL A 152 -1.37 10.12 7.45
C VAL A 152 -0.97 8.95 6.57
N ALA A 153 0.13 8.28 6.91
CA ALA A 153 0.50 6.98 6.35
C ALA A 153 0.40 5.91 7.43
N ILE A 154 -0.37 4.84 7.19
CA ILE A 154 -0.61 3.76 8.14
C ILE A 154 -0.17 2.43 7.51
N PHE A 155 0.89 1.84 8.07
CA PHE A 155 1.40 0.54 7.67
C PHE A 155 1.15 -0.47 8.79
N THR A 156 0.43 -1.55 8.50
CA THR A 156 0.13 -2.60 9.47
C THR A 156 0.83 -3.89 9.09
N PHE A 157 1.36 -4.58 10.11
CA PHE A 157 2.14 -5.81 9.98
C PHE A 157 1.50 -6.88 10.84
N SER A 158 1.66 -8.14 10.44
CA SER A 158 1.29 -9.29 11.25
C SER A 158 2.54 -10.11 11.56
N ASN A 159 2.65 -10.58 12.81
CA ASN A 159 3.73 -11.49 13.23
C ASN A 159 3.62 -12.89 12.57
N ARG A 160 2.57 -13.16 11.79
CA ARG A 160 2.49 -14.35 10.94
C ARG A 160 3.22 -14.07 9.63
N MET A 161 4.47 -14.52 9.55
CA MET A 161 5.21 -14.58 8.31
C MET A 161 4.61 -15.70 7.44
N PHE A 162 4.12 -15.35 6.26
CA PHE A 162 3.58 -16.33 5.31
C PHE A 162 4.75 -16.98 4.57
N TRP A 163 5.04 -18.24 4.91
CA TRP A 163 6.12 -19.02 4.28
C TRP A 163 5.90 -19.25 2.77
N ASP A 164 4.68 -19.12 2.26
CA ASP A 164 4.36 -19.27 0.84
C ASP A 164 4.77 -18.06 -0.04
N LYS A 165 5.34 -17.01 0.57
CA LYS A 165 5.87 -15.81 -0.13
C LYS A 165 7.37 -15.61 0.09
N GLY A 166 8.03 -16.62 0.66
CA GLY A 166 9.44 -16.59 1.03
C GLY A 166 10.30 -16.82 -0.18
#